data_AF-A0A9L0KD90-F1
#
_entry.id   AF-A0A9L0KD90-F1
#
_cell.length_a   1.000
_cell.length_b   1.000
_cell.length_c   1.000
_cell.angle_alpha   90.00
_cell.angle_beta   90.00
_cell.angle_gamma   90.00
#
_symmetry.space_group_name_H-M   'P 1'
#
loop_
_entity.id
_entity.type
_entity.pdbx_description
1 polymer ?
#
loop_
_entity_poly.entity_id
_entity_poly.type
_entity_poly.pdbx_seq_one_letter_code
_entity_poly.pdbx_strand_id
1 'polypeptide(L)'
;MAHLENLVLCRESQVSTLQSVFGERQHFSFPSIFIYGHTASGKTYVTQTLLKTLELPHVFVNCVECFTLRLLLEQILNKLNHLSSSEDACPTHITCETFNDFVCLFKQVTKAESLKDQTVYIPPERVSGMLLPLPLRGPQTTLQKPVIKEVLDKAEYLRDMEANLLPGFLRLQELTDRNVTVILLSEIVWEKFRPNTGCFEPFVLYFPDYSIGNLQKILSHDHPPEYSADFYAAYINILLGVFYTVCRDLKELRHLAVLNFPKYCEPVVKGEASERDTRKLWRNVEPHLKKAMQTVYLREISSSQWEKIQKDDTDPGQLKGLSAYTHVELPYYSKFILIAAYLASYNPARTDKRFFLKHHGKIKKTNFLKKHEKTSNHLLGPKPFPLDRLLAILYSIVDSRVAATANIFSQITSLVTLQLLTLVGHDDQLDGPKYKCTVSLDFIRAIARTVNFDIIKYLYDFL
;
A
#
# COMPACT_ATOMS: atom_id res chain seq x y z
N MET A 1 -17.38 17.18 -22.81
CA MET A 1 -17.84 15.81 -23.16
C MET A 1 -16.76 15.08 -23.95
N ALA A 2 -16.53 15.42 -25.24
CA ALA A 2 -15.58 14.70 -26.10
C ALA A 2 -14.13 14.60 -25.58
N HIS A 3 -13.60 15.63 -24.90
CA HIS A 3 -12.22 15.57 -24.37
C HIS A 3 -12.10 14.67 -23.12
N LEU A 4 -13.18 14.53 -22.35
CA LEU A 4 -13.23 13.72 -21.12
C LEU A 4 -13.41 12.23 -21.44
N GLU A 5 -14.20 11.93 -22.48
CA GLU A 5 -14.41 10.56 -22.99
C GLU A 5 -13.14 9.96 -23.59
N ASN A 6 -12.27 10.79 -24.18
CA ASN A 6 -10.99 10.31 -24.71
C ASN A 6 -9.94 10.00 -23.62
N LEU A 7 -10.06 10.60 -22.44
CA LEU A 7 -9.11 10.42 -21.34
C LEU A 7 -9.55 9.32 -20.38
N VAL A 8 -10.85 9.24 -20.09
CA VAL A 8 -11.41 8.32 -19.11
C VAL A 8 -12.27 7.26 -19.81
N LEU A 9 -11.69 6.08 -20.01
CA LEU A 9 -12.36 4.95 -20.64
C LEU A 9 -13.10 4.09 -19.59
N CYS A 10 -14.27 3.55 -19.96
CA CYS A 10 -15.04 2.56 -19.18
C CYS A 10 -15.54 3.06 -17.80
N ARG A 11 -15.68 4.38 -17.62
CA ARG A 11 -16.17 5.04 -16.40
C ARG A 11 -17.20 6.13 -16.68
N GLU A 12 -17.91 6.02 -17.80
CA GLU A 12 -18.84 7.01 -18.30
C GLU A 12 -19.99 7.24 -17.30
N SER A 13 -20.51 6.15 -16.71
CA SER A 13 -21.57 6.22 -15.69
C SER A 13 -21.14 6.93 -14.40
N GLN A 14 -19.93 6.66 -13.89
CA GLN A 14 -19.39 7.30 -12.68
C GLN A 14 -19.09 8.77 -12.92
N VAL A 15 -18.52 9.11 -14.08
CA VAL A 15 -18.25 10.49 -14.49
C VAL A 15 -19.55 11.27 -14.61
N SER A 16 -20.57 10.72 -15.28
CA SER A 16 -21.88 11.34 -15.41
C SER A 16 -22.53 11.57 -14.04
N THR A 17 -22.45 10.59 -13.15
CA THR A 17 -22.97 10.73 -11.77
C THR A 17 -22.25 11.83 -11.01
N LEU A 18 -20.91 11.83 -11.00
CA LEU A 18 -20.13 12.87 -10.31
C LEU A 18 -20.37 14.26 -10.88
N GLN A 19 -20.47 14.37 -12.21
CA GLN A 19 -20.76 15.63 -12.88
C GLN A 19 -22.17 16.14 -12.52
N SER A 20 -23.17 15.26 -12.46
CA SER A 20 -24.53 15.63 -12.02
C SER A 20 -24.57 16.08 -10.56
N VAL A 21 -23.77 15.45 -9.70
CA VAL A 21 -23.63 15.80 -8.29
C VAL A 21 -22.90 17.13 -8.08
N PHE A 22 -21.91 17.44 -8.92
CA PHE A 22 -21.23 18.73 -8.89
C PHE A 22 -22.13 19.87 -9.39
N GLY A 23 -23.01 19.59 -10.34
CA GLY A 23 -23.97 20.57 -10.86
C GLY A 23 -23.28 21.80 -11.46
N GLU A 24 -23.96 22.94 -11.37
CA GLU A 24 -23.39 24.23 -11.76
C GLU A 24 -22.56 24.84 -10.62
N ARG A 25 -21.58 25.67 -10.98
CA ARG A 25 -20.65 26.32 -10.02
C ARG A 25 -21.36 27.18 -8.95
N GLN A 26 -22.61 27.55 -9.17
CA GLN A 26 -23.40 28.41 -8.28
C GLN A 26 -24.27 27.60 -7.30
N HIS A 27 -24.52 26.32 -7.59
CA HIS A 27 -25.35 25.48 -6.73
C HIS A 27 -24.55 24.96 -5.54
N PHE A 28 -25.25 24.76 -4.43
CA PHE A 28 -24.70 24.01 -3.30
C PHE A 28 -24.75 22.53 -3.62
N SER A 29 -23.58 21.90 -3.70
CA SER A 29 -23.45 20.46 -3.76
C SER A 29 -23.46 19.84 -2.36
N PHE A 30 -23.40 18.51 -2.27
CA PHE A 30 -23.30 17.82 -0.98
C PHE A 30 -22.08 18.29 -0.16
N PRO A 31 -22.18 18.34 1.19
CA PRO A 31 -21.06 18.67 2.07
C PRO A 31 -19.89 17.70 1.93
N SER A 32 -20.22 16.42 1.82
CA SER A 32 -19.25 15.35 1.73
C SER A 32 -19.68 14.27 0.75
N ILE A 33 -18.73 13.79 -0.04
CA ILE A 33 -18.86 12.70 -1.00
C ILE A 33 -17.82 11.66 -0.63
N PHE A 34 -18.24 10.42 -0.43
CA PHE A 34 -17.36 9.32 -0.11
C PHE A 34 -17.28 8.35 -1.30
N ILE A 35 -16.12 8.28 -1.94
CA ILE A 35 -15.87 7.42 -3.08
C ILE A 35 -15.05 6.22 -2.63
N TYR A 36 -15.61 5.01 -2.79
CA TYR A 36 -14.92 3.78 -2.44
C TYR A 36 -14.85 2.78 -3.60
N GLY A 37 -13.86 1.92 -3.58
CA GLY A 37 -13.63 0.87 -4.58
C GLY A 37 -12.25 0.25 -4.39
N HIS A 38 -11.95 -0.86 -5.06
CA HIS A 38 -10.63 -1.50 -4.91
C HIS A 38 -9.48 -0.64 -5.43
N THR A 39 -8.25 -1.05 -5.12
CA THR A 39 -7.06 -0.46 -5.71
C THR A 39 -7.14 -0.52 -7.25
N ALA A 40 -6.52 0.46 -7.92
CA ALA A 40 -6.51 0.56 -9.39
C ALA A 40 -7.87 0.66 -10.11
N SER A 41 -8.99 0.88 -9.40
CA SER A 41 -10.31 1.17 -10.01
C SER A 41 -10.40 2.53 -10.73
N GLY A 42 -9.37 3.38 -10.59
CA GLY A 42 -9.27 4.67 -11.26
C GLY A 42 -9.86 5.86 -10.49
N LYS A 43 -10.27 5.70 -9.22
CA LYS A 43 -10.88 6.76 -8.39
C LYS A 43 -10.13 8.09 -8.48
N THR A 44 -8.87 8.10 -8.04
CA THR A 44 -8.01 9.29 -8.04
C THR A 44 -7.86 9.90 -9.44
N TYR A 45 -7.68 9.05 -10.47
CA TYR A 45 -7.52 9.51 -11.85
C TYR A 45 -8.79 10.19 -12.38
N VAL A 46 -9.96 9.58 -12.18
CA VAL A 46 -11.25 10.13 -12.60
C VAL A 46 -11.58 11.43 -11.86
N THR A 47 -11.39 11.46 -10.54
CA THR A 47 -11.63 12.68 -9.75
C THR A 47 -10.70 13.80 -10.18
N GLN A 48 -9.40 13.52 -10.35
CA GLN A 48 -8.43 14.54 -10.73
C GLN A 48 -8.64 15.05 -12.15
N THR A 49 -8.92 14.18 -13.12
CA THR A 49 -9.21 14.57 -14.50
C THR A 49 -10.49 15.41 -14.56
N LEU A 50 -11.56 14.99 -13.89
CA LEU A 50 -12.83 15.72 -13.86
C LEU A 50 -12.67 17.12 -13.26
N LEU A 51 -11.96 17.25 -12.13
CA LEU A 51 -11.72 18.55 -11.48
C LEU A 51 -10.85 19.49 -12.34
N LYS A 52 -9.84 18.94 -13.03
CA LYS A 52 -9.01 19.70 -13.97
C LYS A 52 -9.79 20.15 -15.20
N THR A 53 -10.57 19.27 -15.82
CA THR A 53 -11.34 19.59 -17.04
C THR A 53 -12.46 20.58 -16.78
N LEU A 54 -13.07 20.56 -15.59
CA LEU A 54 -14.08 21.54 -15.19
C LEU A 54 -13.48 22.84 -14.64
N GLU A 55 -12.15 22.92 -14.52
CA GLU A 55 -11.41 24.07 -13.97
C GLU A 55 -12.01 24.56 -12.64
N LEU A 56 -12.36 23.61 -11.76
CA LEU A 56 -12.88 23.94 -10.43
C LEU A 56 -11.71 24.21 -9.47
N PRO A 57 -11.81 25.23 -8.58
CA PRO A 57 -10.80 25.44 -7.56
C PRO A 57 -10.83 24.24 -6.60
N HIS A 58 -9.75 23.46 -6.62
CA HIS A 58 -9.67 22.23 -5.85
C HIS A 58 -8.31 22.03 -5.21
N VAL A 59 -8.32 21.40 -4.04
CA VAL A 59 -7.12 21.04 -3.28
C VAL A 59 -7.06 19.53 -3.16
N PHE A 60 -5.93 18.96 -3.57
CA PHE A 60 -5.69 17.52 -3.52
C PHE A 60 -4.64 17.21 -2.45
N VAL A 61 -5.01 16.39 -1.46
CA VAL A 61 -4.16 16.04 -0.31
C VAL A 61 -4.20 14.54 -0.07
N ASN A 62 -3.03 13.96 0.21
CA ASN A 62 -2.88 12.54 0.51
C ASN A 62 -2.74 12.34 2.02
N CYS A 63 -3.65 11.59 2.63
CA CYS A 63 -3.66 11.37 4.07
C CYS A 63 -2.49 10.49 4.55
N VAL A 64 -1.82 9.75 3.65
CA VAL A 64 -0.61 8.97 4.00
C VAL A 64 0.59 9.88 4.22
N GLU A 65 0.71 10.96 3.44
CA GLU A 65 1.80 11.92 3.59
C GLU A 65 1.62 12.75 4.88
N CYS A 66 0.37 13.09 5.19
CA CYS A 66 0.02 13.87 6.36
C CYS A 66 -0.32 12.98 7.56
N PHE A 67 0.69 12.42 8.24
CA PHE A 67 0.46 11.54 9.40
C PHE A 67 0.07 12.27 10.70
N THR A 68 0.12 13.61 10.73
CA THR A 68 -0.34 14.42 11.86
C THR A 68 -1.44 15.40 11.43
N LEU A 69 -2.34 15.74 12.35
CA LEU A 69 -3.40 16.72 12.13
C LEU A 69 -2.83 18.07 11.64
N ARG A 70 -1.78 18.56 12.28
CA ARG A 70 -1.14 19.83 11.92
C ARG A 70 -0.69 19.86 10.46
N LEU A 71 0.01 18.83 9.99
CA LEU A 71 0.48 18.75 8.61
C LEU A 71 -0.69 18.74 7.63
N LEU A 72 -1.75 17.99 7.93
CA LEU A 72 -2.94 17.93 7.09
C LEU A 72 -3.60 19.31 6.94
N LEU A 73 -3.86 19.99 8.06
CA LEU A 73 -4.53 21.29 8.06
C LEU A 73 -3.67 22.39 7.42
N GLU A 74 -2.38 22.43 7.73
CA GLU A 74 -1.44 23.38 7.12
C GLU A 74 -1.32 23.15 5.61
N GLN A 75 -1.25 21.89 5.15
CA GLN A 75 -1.15 21.60 3.71
C GLN A 75 -2.42 22.03 2.95
N ILE A 76 -3.60 21.82 3.54
CA ILE A 76 -4.87 22.28 2.95
C ILE A 76 -4.89 23.80 2.86
N LEU A 77 -4.63 24.51 3.97
CA LEU A 77 -4.66 25.97 4.00
C LEU A 77 -3.64 26.61 3.07
N ASN A 78 -2.40 26.09 3.04
CA ASN A 78 -1.35 26.61 2.17
C ASN A 78 -1.70 26.41 0.70
N LYS A 79 -2.23 25.24 0.32
CA LYS A 79 -2.70 24.99 -1.05
C LYS A 79 -3.85 25.91 -1.45
N LEU A 80 -4.80 26.19 -0.54
CA LEU A 80 -5.87 27.15 -0.79
C LEU A 80 -5.34 28.57 -0.93
N ASN A 81 -4.39 28.97 -0.09
CA ASN A 81 -3.78 30.30 -0.16
C ASN A 81 -3.08 30.51 -1.51
N HIS A 82 -2.32 29.51 -1.98
CA HIS A 82 -1.69 29.53 -3.30
C HIS A 82 -2.68 29.62 -4.47
N LEU A 83 -3.87 29.02 -4.36
CA LEU A 83 -4.92 29.18 -5.37
C LEU A 83 -5.49 30.60 -5.40
N SER A 84 -5.56 31.26 -4.23
CA SER A 84 -6.11 32.61 -4.10
C SER A 84 -5.13 33.73 -4.51
N SER A 85 -3.83 33.52 -4.34
CA SER A 85 -2.77 34.49 -4.63
C SER A 85 -2.33 34.45 -6.10
N SER A 86 -2.66 35.50 -6.86
CA SER A 86 -2.06 35.79 -8.17
C SER A 86 -0.67 36.42 -7.97
N GLU A 87 0.37 35.65 -8.31
CA GLU A 87 1.81 35.94 -8.58
C GLU A 87 2.64 36.97 -7.76
N ASP A 88 2.09 37.93 -7.00
CA ASP A 88 2.90 39.05 -6.45
C ASP A 88 2.85 39.27 -4.92
N ALA A 89 2.36 38.31 -4.12
CA ALA A 89 2.44 38.39 -2.66
C ALA A 89 3.19 37.20 -2.07
N CYS A 90 4.26 37.46 -1.31
CA CYS A 90 5.07 36.48 -0.58
C CYS A 90 4.17 35.45 0.14
N PRO A 91 4.38 34.14 -0.04
CA PRO A 91 3.55 33.13 0.60
C PRO A 91 3.83 33.17 2.10
N THR A 92 2.95 33.83 2.86
CA THR A 92 2.94 33.68 4.31
C THR A 92 2.50 32.24 4.59
N HIS A 93 3.44 31.42 5.07
CA HIS A 93 3.11 30.07 5.51
C HIS A 93 2.15 30.17 6.69
N ILE A 94 0.91 29.74 6.49
CA ILE A 94 -0.09 29.77 7.54
C ILE A 94 0.15 28.56 8.43
N THR A 95 0.41 28.81 9.71
CA THR A 95 0.51 27.75 10.71
C THR A 95 -0.85 27.55 11.37
N CYS A 96 -1.20 26.30 11.63
CA CYS A 96 -2.49 25.94 12.19
C CYS A 96 -2.31 24.83 13.22
N GLU A 97 -2.60 25.13 14.48
CA GLU A 97 -2.39 24.18 15.59
C GLU A 97 -3.66 23.38 15.90
N THR A 98 -4.84 24.01 15.80
CA THR A 98 -6.11 23.37 16.14
C THR A 98 -7.10 23.37 14.97
N PHE A 99 -8.08 22.46 15.03
CA PHE A 99 -9.16 22.42 14.04
C PHE A 99 -10.04 23.68 14.06
N ASN A 100 -10.19 24.34 15.20
CA ASN A 100 -10.97 25.58 15.28
C ASN A 100 -10.25 26.75 14.60
N ASP A 101 -8.93 26.84 14.79
CA ASP A 101 -8.10 27.82 14.09
C ASP A 101 -8.17 27.58 12.59
N PHE A 102 -8.16 26.31 12.16
CA PHE A 102 -8.36 25.94 10.76
C PHE A 102 -9.68 26.48 10.22
N VAL A 103 -10.81 26.26 10.91
CA VAL A 103 -12.12 26.77 10.47
C VAL A 103 -12.13 28.31 10.38
N CYS A 104 -11.49 29.00 11.33
CA CYS A 104 -11.39 30.46 11.33
C CYS A 104 -10.54 30.99 10.16
N LEU A 105 -9.34 30.41 9.97
CA LEU A 105 -8.40 30.77 8.90
C LEU A 105 -8.97 30.41 7.53
N PHE A 106 -9.63 29.25 7.41
CA PHE A 106 -10.32 28.84 6.20
C PHE A 106 -11.39 29.88 5.81
N LYS A 107 -12.23 30.31 6.76
CA LYS A 107 -13.21 31.40 6.51
C LYS A 107 -12.54 32.69 6.04
N GLN A 108 -11.34 33.00 6.51
CA GLN A 108 -10.60 34.21 6.14
C GLN A 108 -10.04 34.10 4.70
N VAL A 109 -9.39 32.99 4.37
CA VAL A 109 -8.82 32.76 3.02
C VAL A 109 -9.92 32.73 1.97
N THR A 110 -11.04 32.05 2.23
CA THR A 110 -12.18 31.99 1.30
C THR A 110 -12.92 33.32 1.15
N LYS A 111 -12.82 34.25 2.13
CA LYS A 111 -13.38 35.61 1.98
C LYS A 111 -12.58 36.45 0.98
N ALA A 112 -11.26 36.28 0.93
CA ALA A 112 -10.38 37.06 0.07
C ALA A 112 -10.66 36.83 -1.43
N GLU A 113 -11.06 35.61 -1.82
CA GLU A 113 -11.46 35.32 -3.21
C GLU A 113 -12.78 36.00 -3.60
N SER A 114 -13.70 36.21 -2.66
CA SER A 114 -14.99 36.88 -2.93
C SER A 114 -14.92 38.39 -3.15
N LEU A 115 -13.73 38.99 -3.05
CA LEU A 115 -13.50 40.43 -3.24
C LEU A 115 -13.00 40.81 -4.65
N LYS A 116 -12.82 39.86 -5.57
CA LYS A 116 -12.37 40.19 -6.94
C LYS A 116 -13.47 40.75 -7.87
N ASP A 117 -14.74 40.79 -7.45
CA ASP A 117 -15.86 41.29 -8.27
C ASP A 117 -16.68 42.45 -7.64
N GLN A 118 -16.04 43.37 -6.89
CA GLN A 118 -16.71 44.62 -6.52
C GLN A 118 -15.90 45.85 -6.92
N THR A 119 -16.37 46.44 -8.02
CA THR A 119 -16.22 47.82 -8.46
C THR A 119 -15.87 48.81 -7.35
N VAL A 120 -14.71 49.44 -7.51
CA VAL A 120 -14.27 50.63 -6.77
C VAL A 120 -15.19 51.80 -7.12
N TYR A 121 -16.12 52.15 -6.24
CA TYR A 121 -16.73 53.48 -6.27
C TYR A 121 -15.88 54.41 -5.40
N ILE A 122 -15.07 55.23 -6.07
CA ILE A 122 -14.50 56.45 -5.49
C ILE A 122 -15.65 57.45 -5.32
N PRO A 123 -16.00 57.91 -4.11
CA PRO A 123 -16.86 59.09 -3.99
C PRO A 123 -16.00 60.36 -4.16
N PRO A 124 -16.46 61.36 -4.93
CA PRO A 124 -15.88 62.70 -4.89
C PRO A 124 -16.29 63.44 -3.61
N GLU A 125 -15.52 64.47 -3.30
CA GLU A 125 -15.59 65.28 -2.08
C GLU A 125 -16.94 66.02 -1.85
N ARG A 126 -17.30 66.13 -0.56
CA ARG A 126 -18.05 67.18 0.18
C ARG A 126 -19.23 67.92 -0.49
N VAL A 127 -20.39 67.96 0.21
CA VAL A 127 -21.01 69.17 0.85
C VAL A 127 -22.30 68.77 1.63
N SER A 128 -22.53 69.47 2.75
CA SER A 128 -23.69 69.56 3.65
C SER A 128 -25.09 69.21 3.15
N GLY A 129 -25.91 68.66 4.06
CA GLY A 129 -27.37 68.93 4.10
C GLY A 129 -28.27 67.73 4.39
N MET A 130 -28.79 67.69 5.61
CA MET A 130 -30.10 67.18 6.07
C MET A 130 -30.92 66.12 5.29
N LEU A 131 -31.47 65.22 6.14
CA LEU A 131 -32.63 64.32 6.02
C LEU A 131 -32.50 62.99 5.27
N LEU A 132 -32.63 61.93 6.08
CA LEU A 132 -32.95 60.55 5.72
C LEU A 132 -34.21 60.46 4.83
N PRO A 133 -34.21 59.53 3.86
CA PRO A 133 -35.28 58.54 3.85
C PRO A 133 -34.76 57.10 3.76
N LEU A 134 -35.54 56.21 4.37
CA LEU A 134 -35.42 54.75 4.43
C LEU A 134 -35.00 54.11 3.09
N PRO A 135 -34.08 53.13 3.06
CA PRO A 135 -33.78 52.41 1.83
C PRO A 135 -34.90 51.42 1.54
N LEU A 136 -35.61 51.70 0.45
CA LEU A 136 -36.41 50.74 -0.29
C LEU A 136 -35.53 49.54 -0.65
N ARG A 137 -36.10 48.36 -0.44
CA ARG A 137 -35.55 47.02 -0.69
C ARG A 137 -35.06 46.92 -2.15
N GLY A 138 -33.76 47.10 -2.37
CA GLY A 138 -33.11 46.82 -3.64
C GLY A 138 -33.08 45.31 -3.94
N PRO A 139 -32.84 44.92 -5.21
CA PRO A 139 -32.78 43.51 -5.59
C PRO A 139 -31.61 42.84 -4.86
N GLN A 140 -31.86 41.67 -4.26
CA GLN A 140 -30.81 40.82 -3.71
C GLN A 140 -29.91 40.38 -4.86
N THR A 141 -28.78 41.07 -5.04
CA THR A 141 -27.66 40.53 -5.81
C THR A 141 -27.11 39.34 -5.03
N THR A 142 -27.41 38.13 -5.50
CA THR A 142 -26.86 36.88 -4.99
C THR A 142 -25.33 36.95 -5.03
N LEU A 143 -24.71 37.15 -3.86
CA LEU A 143 -23.27 37.03 -3.66
C LEU A 143 -22.83 35.65 -4.13
N GLN A 144 -22.15 35.61 -5.27
CA GLN A 144 -21.66 34.40 -5.92
C GLN A 144 -20.54 33.80 -5.04
N LYS A 145 -20.83 32.70 -4.33
CA LYS A 145 -19.84 31.97 -3.52
C LYS A 145 -19.20 30.88 -4.40
N PRO A 146 -17.91 30.95 -4.78
CA PRO A 146 -17.27 29.90 -5.55
C PRO A 146 -17.27 28.58 -4.76
N VAL A 147 -17.52 27.46 -5.46
CA VAL A 147 -17.49 26.11 -4.87
C VAL A 147 -16.04 25.65 -4.76
N ILE A 148 -15.52 25.48 -3.54
CA ILE A 148 -14.18 24.92 -3.31
C ILE A 148 -14.31 23.40 -3.10
N LYS A 149 -13.51 22.61 -3.83
CA LYS A 149 -13.50 21.14 -3.70
C LYS A 149 -12.23 20.69 -2.98
N GLU A 150 -12.38 20.03 -1.84
CA GLU A 150 -11.26 19.41 -1.13
C GLU A 150 -11.27 17.91 -1.40
N VAL A 151 -10.16 17.35 -1.89
CA VAL A 151 -10.02 15.92 -2.14
C VAL A 151 -8.99 15.34 -1.19
N LEU A 152 -9.45 14.44 -0.31
CA LEU A 152 -8.63 13.68 0.61
C LEU A 152 -8.47 12.26 0.05
N ASP A 153 -7.28 11.97 -0.50
CA ASP A 153 -6.92 10.64 -0.97
C ASP A 153 -6.48 9.76 0.20
N LYS A 154 -6.79 8.46 0.11
CA LYS A 154 -6.56 7.44 1.15
C LYS A 154 -7.12 7.84 2.52
N ALA A 155 -8.40 8.20 2.53
CA ALA A 155 -9.10 8.67 3.72
C ALA A 155 -9.13 7.64 4.87
N GLU A 156 -8.83 6.35 4.61
CA GLU A 156 -8.76 5.32 5.65
C GLU A 156 -7.85 5.65 6.84
N TYR A 157 -6.79 6.43 6.61
CA TYR A 157 -5.84 6.88 7.63
C TYR A 157 -6.40 7.97 8.54
N LEU A 158 -7.44 8.69 8.12
CA LEU A 158 -8.10 9.71 8.96
C LEU A 158 -8.78 9.09 10.19
N ARG A 159 -9.07 7.79 10.16
CA ARG A 159 -9.66 7.06 11.29
C ARG A 159 -8.68 6.79 12.43
N ASP A 160 -7.39 6.71 12.10
CA ASP A 160 -6.32 6.43 13.06
C ASP A 160 -5.74 7.71 13.69
N MET A 161 -6.16 8.88 13.21
CA MET A 161 -5.80 10.20 13.74
C MET A 161 -6.73 10.60 14.90
N GLU A 162 -7.08 11.89 15.00
CA GLU A 162 -7.99 12.38 16.03
C GLU A 162 -9.46 12.10 15.70
N ALA A 163 -10.23 11.69 16.70
CA ALA A 163 -11.63 11.26 16.55
C ALA A 163 -12.60 12.38 16.09
N ASN A 164 -12.25 13.64 16.33
CA ASN A 164 -13.02 14.83 15.94
C ASN A 164 -12.79 15.24 14.47
N LEU A 165 -11.71 14.78 13.83
CA LEU A 165 -11.27 15.24 12.52
C LEU A 165 -12.25 14.83 11.41
N LEU A 166 -12.62 13.54 11.37
CA LEU A 166 -13.54 13.02 10.36
C LEU A 166 -14.95 13.64 10.48
N PRO A 167 -15.61 13.69 11.65
CA PRO A 167 -16.86 14.43 11.81
C PRO A 167 -16.75 15.92 11.45
N GLY A 168 -15.61 16.55 11.77
CA GLY A 168 -15.30 17.93 11.43
C GLY A 168 -15.28 18.18 9.92
N PHE A 169 -14.59 17.33 9.16
CA PHE A 169 -14.54 17.43 7.70
C PHE A 169 -15.89 17.14 7.02
N LEU A 170 -16.65 16.15 7.52
CA LEU A 170 -17.97 15.84 6.96
C LEU A 170 -18.97 17.01 7.09
N ARG A 171 -18.82 17.81 8.15
CA ARG A 171 -19.64 19.01 8.43
C ARG A 171 -18.92 20.31 8.11
N LEU A 172 -17.80 20.28 7.37
CA LEU A 172 -16.99 21.46 7.12
C LEU A 172 -17.80 22.58 6.43
N GLN A 173 -18.71 22.21 5.53
CA GLN A 173 -19.61 23.15 4.86
C GLN A 173 -20.49 23.93 5.86
N GLU A 174 -21.01 23.25 6.89
CA GLU A 174 -21.86 23.83 7.94
C GLU A 174 -21.03 24.68 8.92
N LEU A 175 -19.86 24.20 9.32
CA LEU A 175 -18.96 24.90 10.25
C LEU A 175 -18.41 26.20 9.62
N THR A 176 -18.14 26.17 8.31
CA THR A 176 -17.58 27.30 7.58
C THR A 176 -18.62 28.26 7.00
N ASP A 177 -19.87 27.81 6.82
CA ASP A 177 -20.92 28.50 6.04
C ASP A 177 -20.43 28.94 4.64
N ARG A 178 -19.57 28.11 4.05
CA ARG A 178 -18.99 28.28 2.72
C ARG A 178 -19.37 27.11 1.84
N ASN A 179 -19.42 27.33 0.53
CA ASN A 179 -19.74 26.29 -0.43
C ASN A 179 -18.52 25.39 -0.65
N VAL A 180 -18.26 24.51 0.33
CA VAL A 180 -17.15 23.56 0.33
C VAL A 180 -17.72 22.15 0.18
N THR A 181 -17.09 21.35 -0.65
CA THR A 181 -17.38 19.91 -0.73
C THR A 181 -16.12 19.12 -0.48
N VAL A 182 -16.16 18.25 0.51
CA VAL A 182 -15.08 17.32 0.84
C VAL A 182 -15.32 16.00 0.13
N ILE A 183 -14.36 15.56 -0.68
CA ILE A 183 -14.37 14.29 -1.40
C ILE A 183 -13.36 13.36 -0.73
N LEU A 184 -13.85 12.30 -0.11
CA LEU A 184 -13.05 11.28 0.55
C LEU A 184 -12.87 10.11 -0.41
N LEU A 185 -11.64 9.75 -0.74
CA LEU A 185 -11.32 8.56 -1.55
C LEU A 185 -10.78 7.46 -0.63
N SER A 186 -11.35 6.26 -0.67
CA SER A 186 -10.84 5.12 0.11
C SER A 186 -10.99 3.78 -0.62
N GLU A 187 -10.27 2.77 -0.15
CA GLU A 187 -10.50 1.37 -0.51
C GLU A 187 -11.50 0.66 0.43
N ILE A 188 -11.79 1.27 1.58
CA ILE A 188 -12.60 0.67 2.63
C ILE A 188 -14.06 1.14 2.49
N VAL A 189 -15.00 0.26 2.83
CA VAL A 189 -16.43 0.58 2.86
C VAL A 189 -16.77 1.58 3.97
N TRP A 190 -17.78 2.43 3.73
CA TRP A 190 -18.15 3.54 4.61
C TRP A 190 -18.54 3.10 6.03
N GLU A 191 -19.11 1.91 6.20
CA GLU A 191 -19.56 1.41 7.51
C GLU A 191 -18.43 1.32 8.54
N LYS A 192 -17.18 1.15 8.08
CA LYS A 192 -15.99 1.12 8.94
C LYS A 192 -15.44 2.51 9.29
N PHE A 193 -16.06 3.59 8.81
CA PHE A 193 -15.72 4.98 9.13
C PHE A 193 -16.66 5.58 10.17
N ARG A 194 -17.77 4.92 10.50
CA ARG A 194 -18.75 5.44 11.46
C ARG A 194 -18.14 5.51 12.88
N PRO A 195 -18.02 6.70 13.48
CA PRO A 195 -17.61 6.83 14.87
C PRO A 195 -18.75 6.45 15.82
N ASN A 196 -18.40 6.14 17.06
CA ASN A 196 -19.37 5.73 18.09
C ASN A 196 -20.42 6.81 18.41
N THR A 197 -20.06 8.08 18.22
CA THR A 197 -20.92 9.24 18.51
C THR A 197 -21.81 9.67 17.35
N GLY A 198 -21.77 8.96 16.22
CA GLY A 198 -22.44 9.35 14.98
C GLY A 198 -21.72 10.48 14.24
N CYS A 199 -22.02 10.62 12.94
CA CYS A 199 -21.50 11.67 12.07
C CYS A 199 -22.52 12.02 10.98
N PHE A 200 -22.24 13.08 10.22
CA PHE A 200 -23.04 13.43 9.04
C PHE A 200 -22.75 12.42 7.92
N GLU A 201 -23.79 11.76 7.40
CA GLU A 201 -23.64 10.72 6.38
C GLU A 201 -23.34 11.34 5.00
N PRO A 202 -22.18 11.03 4.38
CA PRO A 202 -21.82 11.52 3.06
C PRO A 202 -22.61 10.80 1.97
N PHE A 203 -22.60 11.38 0.77
CA PHE A 203 -23.07 10.66 -0.42
C PHE A 203 -22.03 9.59 -0.81
N VAL A 204 -22.40 8.31 -0.65
CA VAL A 204 -21.53 7.16 -0.91
C VAL A 204 -21.61 6.76 -2.39
N LEU A 205 -20.48 6.81 -3.10
CA LEU A 205 -20.35 6.44 -4.51
C LEU A 205 -19.38 5.27 -4.67
N TYR A 206 -19.84 4.21 -5.34
CA TYR A 206 -19.04 3.01 -5.60
C TYR A 206 -18.35 3.06 -6.98
N PHE A 207 -17.05 2.76 -6.98
CA PHE A 207 -16.26 2.53 -8.19
C PHE A 207 -16.02 1.03 -8.39
N PRO A 208 -16.70 0.39 -9.35
CA PRO A 208 -16.59 -1.04 -9.59
C PRO A 208 -15.24 -1.41 -10.18
N ASP A 209 -14.85 -2.68 -10.06
CA ASP A 209 -13.62 -3.20 -10.66
C ASP A 209 -13.71 -3.21 -12.19
N TYR A 210 -12.55 -3.18 -12.86
CA TYR A 210 -12.51 -3.34 -14.30
C TYR A 210 -12.72 -4.81 -14.69
N SER A 211 -13.66 -5.05 -15.61
CA SER A 211 -13.80 -6.36 -16.24
C SER A 211 -12.59 -6.63 -17.15
N ILE A 212 -12.39 -7.90 -17.54
CA ILE A 212 -11.32 -8.27 -18.49
C ILE A 212 -11.39 -7.45 -19.79
N GLY A 213 -12.61 -7.21 -20.31
CA GLY A 213 -12.80 -6.40 -21.52
C GLY A 213 -12.46 -4.92 -21.31
N ASN A 214 -12.77 -4.37 -20.13
CA ASN A 214 -12.39 -2.99 -19.81
C ASN A 214 -10.88 -2.84 -19.69
N LEU A 215 -10.21 -3.79 -19.01
CA LEU A 215 -8.75 -3.81 -18.89
C LEU A 215 -8.10 -3.91 -20.27
N GLN A 216 -8.61 -4.78 -21.14
CA GLN A 216 -8.10 -4.94 -22.50
C GLN A 216 -8.17 -3.61 -23.27
N LYS A 217 -9.33 -2.94 -23.27
CA LYS A 217 -9.52 -1.66 -23.95
C LYS A 217 -8.59 -0.56 -23.42
N ILE A 218 -8.48 -0.44 -22.10
CA ILE A 218 -7.64 0.58 -21.45
C ILE A 218 -6.16 0.34 -21.76
N LEU A 219 -5.70 -0.90 -21.63
CA LEU A 219 -4.30 -1.24 -21.90
C LEU A 219 -3.96 -1.12 -23.38
N SER A 220 -4.87 -1.49 -24.29
CA SER A 220 -4.64 -1.38 -25.73
C SER A 220 -4.59 0.06 -26.25
N HIS A 221 -5.13 1.02 -25.49
CA HIS A 221 -5.10 2.43 -25.87
C HIS A 221 -3.68 3.01 -25.85
N ASP A 222 -2.83 2.53 -24.94
CA ASP A 222 -1.44 2.96 -24.78
C ASP A 222 -0.49 2.20 -25.74
N HIS A 223 -0.88 1.98 -27.00
CA HIS A 223 -0.08 1.20 -27.95
C HIS A 223 1.12 2.00 -28.49
N PRO A 224 2.27 1.35 -28.74
CA PRO A 224 3.40 2.00 -29.39
C PRO A 224 3.06 2.37 -30.84
N PRO A 225 3.52 3.53 -31.35
CA PRO A 225 3.23 3.99 -32.70
C PRO A 225 3.92 3.14 -33.80
N GLU A 226 4.91 2.34 -33.41
CA GLU A 226 5.71 1.49 -34.29
C GLU A 226 4.94 0.28 -34.84
N TYR A 227 3.87 -0.14 -34.16
CA TYR A 227 3.12 -1.35 -34.48
C TYR A 227 1.61 -1.07 -34.61
N SER A 228 0.90 -1.94 -35.33
CA SER A 228 -0.56 -1.87 -35.45
C SER A 228 -1.27 -2.00 -34.08
N ALA A 229 -2.37 -1.25 -33.90
CA ALA A 229 -3.21 -1.37 -32.71
C ALA A 229 -3.76 -2.80 -32.53
N ASP A 230 -4.07 -3.49 -33.62
CA ASP A 230 -4.56 -4.88 -33.59
C ASP A 230 -3.47 -5.85 -33.07
N PHE A 231 -2.21 -5.59 -33.44
CA PHE A 231 -1.07 -6.38 -32.99
C PHE A 231 -0.86 -6.23 -31.47
N TYR A 232 -0.92 -5.00 -30.97
CA TYR A 232 -0.82 -4.73 -29.54
C TYR A 232 -2.04 -5.24 -28.75
N ALA A 233 -3.25 -5.13 -29.31
CA ALA A 233 -4.47 -5.68 -28.69
C ALA A 233 -4.41 -7.21 -28.56
N ALA A 234 -3.84 -7.91 -29.55
CA ALA A 234 -3.61 -9.34 -29.48
C ALA A 234 -2.60 -9.70 -28.37
N TYR A 235 -1.52 -8.92 -28.24
CA TYR A 235 -0.56 -9.06 -27.14
C TYR A 235 -1.20 -8.89 -25.76
N ILE A 236 -1.99 -7.83 -25.57
CA ILE A 236 -2.69 -7.57 -24.31
C ILE A 236 -3.67 -8.70 -23.99
N ASN A 237 -4.37 -9.25 -24.98
CA ASN A 237 -5.26 -10.39 -24.77
C ASN A 237 -4.50 -11.63 -24.26
N ILE A 238 -3.31 -11.91 -24.82
CA ILE A 238 -2.43 -12.98 -24.35
C ILE A 238 -1.97 -12.71 -22.91
N LEU A 239 -1.53 -11.49 -22.62
CA LEU A 239 -1.06 -11.08 -21.30
C LEU A 239 -2.17 -11.24 -20.26
N LEU A 240 -3.37 -10.73 -20.54
CA LEU A 240 -4.53 -10.89 -19.66
C LEU A 240 -4.91 -12.36 -19.50
N GLY A 241 -4.83 -13.17 -20.55
CA GLY A 241 -5.07 -14.61 -20.47
C GLY A 241 -4.19 -15.34 -19.45
N VAL A 242 -2.94 -14.90 -19.25
CA VAL A 242 -2.01 -15.47 -18.27
C VAL A 242 -2.18 -14.82 -16.89
N PHE A 243 -2.18 -13.49 -16.82
CA PHE A 243 -2.08 -12.76 -15.54
C PHE A 243 -3.41 -12.48 -14.85
N TYR A 244 -4.56 -12.49 -15.55
CA TYR A 244 -5.84 -12.06 -14.98
C TYR A 244 -6.33 -12.91 -13.80
N THR A 245 -5.86 -14.16 -13.72
CA THR A 245 -6.18 -15.07 -12.60
C THR A 245 -5.46 -14.69 -11.31
N VAL A 246 -4.29 -14.04 -11.40
CA VAL A 246 -3.44 -13.67 -10.26
C VAL A 246 -3.52 -12.17 -9.97
N CYS A 247 -3.50 -11.33 -11.01
CA CYS A 247 -3.44 -9.87 -10.90
C CYS A 247 -4.56 -9.20 -11.70
N ARG A 248 -5.33 -8.33 -11.02
CA ARG A 248 -6.37 -7.48 -11.63
C ARG A 248 -6.05 -5.99 -11.52
N ASP A 249 -4.86 -5.64 -11.02
CA ASP A 249 -4.43 -4.26 -10.88
C ASP A 249 -3.95 -3.72 -12.24
N LEU A 250 -4.57 -2.64 -12.70
CA LEU A 250 -4.26 -1.98 -13.96
C LEU A 250 -2.81 -1.47 -14.03
N LYS A 251 -2.26 -0.92 -12.93
CA LYS A 251 -0.90 -0.36 -12.90
C LYS A 251 0.14 -1.46 -13.07
N GLU A 252 -0.08 -2.57 -12.38
CA GLU A 252 0.76 -3.76 -12.44
C GLU A 252 0.73 -4.41 -13.82
N LEU A 253 -0.47 -4.59 -14.38
CA LEU A 253 -0.63 -5.14 -15.73
C LEU A 253 -0.01 -4.23 -16.78
N ARG A 254 -0.13 -2.89 -16.65
CA ARG A 254 0.54 -1.93 -17.53
C ARG A 254 2.07 -2.05 -17.45
N HIS A 255 2.63 -2.12 -16.25
CA HIS A 255 4.07 -2.29 -16.06
C HIS A 255 4.58 -3.60 -16.68
N LEU A 256 3.89 -4.73 -16.43
CA LEU A 256 4.23 -6.02 -17.01
C LEU A 256 4.06 -6.05 -18.54
N ALA A 257 3.07 -5.32 -19.06
CA ALA A 257 2.84 -5.18 -20.49
C ALA A 257 4.02 -4.46 -21.17
N VAL A 258 4.48 -3.34 -20.62
CA VAL A 258 5.64 -2.62 -21.13
C VAL A 258 6.90 -3.48 -21.06
N LEU A 259 7.12 -4.15 -19.93
CA LEU A 259 8.35 -4.91 -19.68
C LEU A 259 8.52 -6.15 -20.59
N ASN A 260 7.42 -6.83 -20.94
CA ASN A 260 7.48 -8.05 -21.74
C ASN A 260 7.20 -7.83 -23.24
N PHE A 261 6.84 -6.61 -23.63
CA PHE A 261 6.55 -6.28 -25.03
C PHE A 261 7.76 -6.47 -25.97
N PRO A 262 9.01 -6.09 -25.60
CA PRO A 262 10.18 -6.32 -26.45
C PRO A 262 10.41 -7.80 -26.81
N LYS A 263 10.22 -8.71 -25.84
CA LYS A 263 10.34 -10.17 -26.10
C LYS A 263 9.20 -10.68 -26.98
N TYR A 264 8.03 -10.02 -26.97
CA TYR A 264 6.91 -10.37 -27.84
C TYR A 264 7.15 -9.97 -29.30
N CYS A 265 7.73 -8.81 -29.57
CA CYS A 265 8.03 -8.37 -30.93
C CYS A 265 9.33 -8.96 -31.52
N GLU A 266 10.19 -9.60 -30.71
CA GLU A 266 11.47 -10.18 -31.16
C GLU A 266 11.36 -11.10 -32.41
N PRO A 267 10.41 -12.05 -32.52
CA PRO A 267 10.30 -12.89 -33.72
C PRO A 267 9.87 -12.12 -34.97
N VAL A 268 9.17 -10.99 -34.79
CA VAL A 268 8.77 -10.09 -35.88
C VAL A 268 9.98 -9.31 -36.37
N VAL A 269 10.79 -8.79 -35.44
CA VAL A 269 12.04 -8.07 -35.75
C VAL A 269 13.06 -8.99 -36.43
N LYS A 270 13.14 -10.27 -36.03
CA LYS A 270 14.01 -11.27 -36.67
C LYS A 270 13.49 -11.78 -38.02
N GLY A 271 12.27 -11.44 -38.41
CA GLY A 271 11.65 -11.90 -39.66
C GLY A 271 11.20 -13.37 -39.66
N GLU A 272 11.12 -13.99 -38.49
CA GLU A 272 10.70 -15.40 -38.31
C GLU A 272 9.16 -15.56 -38.33
N ALA A 273 8.45 -14.49 -37.99
CA ALA A 273 6.98 -14.42 -37.95
C ALA A 273 6.46 -13.08 -38.49
N SER A 274 5.27 -13.10 -39.10
CA SER A 274 4.56 -11.87 -39.45
C SER A 274 3.69 -11.37 -38.29
N GLU A 275 3.27 -10.10 -38.34
CA GLU A 275 2.34 -9.53 -37.35
C GLU A 275 1.00 -10.29 -37.23
N ARG A 276 0.62 -11.05 -38.28
CA ARG A 276 -0.62 -11.82 -38.33
C ARG A 276 -0.49 -13.20 -37.68
N ASP A 277 0.73 -13.68 -37.44
CA ASP A 277 1.02 -15.02 -36.91
C ASP A 277 0.88 -15.11 -35.39
N THR A 278 -0.30 -14.74 -34.87
CA THR A 278 -0.61 -14.67 -33.42
C THR A 278 -0.27 -15.96 -32.66
N ARG A 279 -0.49 -17.13 -33.26
CA ARG A 279 -0.21 -18.44 -32.62
C ARG A 279 1.28 -18.70 -32.42
N LYS A 280 2.14 -18.28 -33.36
CA LYS A 280 3.59 -18.46 -33.24
C LYS A 280 4.15 -17.54 -32.15
N LEU A 281 3.70 -16.28 -32.15
CA LEU A 281 4.08 -15.29 -31.14
C LEU A 281 3.63 -15.71 -29.74
N TRP A 282 2.40 -16.24 -29.62
CA TRP A 282 1.89 -16.78 -28.36
C TRP A 282 2.77 -17.90 -27.81
N ARG A 283 3.13 -18.90 -28.62
CA ARG A 283 3.97 -20.03 -28.19
C ARG A 283 5.36 -19.60 -27.73
N ASN A 284 5.93 -18.55 -28.34
CA ASN A 284 7.23 -18.02 -27.92
C ASN A 284 7.15 -17.34 -26.54
N VAL A 285 6.09 -16.56 -26.32
CA VAL A 285 6.02 -15.63 -25.18
C VAL A 285 5.32 -16.23 -23.96
N GLU A 286 4.42 -17.18 -24.15
CA GLU A 286 3.71 -17.87 -23.06
C GLU A 286 4.65 -18.41 -21.94
N PRO A 287 5.72 -19.18 -22.23
CA PRO A 287 6.61 -19.66 -21.18
C PRO A 287 7.36 -18.52 -20.47
N HIS A 288 7.71 -17.46 -21.21
CA HIS A 288 8.38 -16.29 -20.65
C HIS A 288 7.45 -15.51 -19.70
N LEU A 289 6.16 -15.34 -20.06
CA LEU A 289 5.17 -14.70 -19.18
C LEU A 289 4.91 -15.50 -17.91
N LYS A 290 4.82 -16.84 -18.01
CA LYS A 290 4.69 -17.71 -16.83
C LYS A 290 5.88 -17.57 -15.88
N LYS A 291 7.08 -17.38 -16.42
CA LYS A 291 8.29 -17.12 -15.62
C LYS A 291 8.27 -15.72 -15.01
N ALA A 292 7.91 -14.70 -15.78
CA ALA A 292 7.76 -13.32 -15.28
C ALA A 292 6.71 -13.22 -14.15
N MET A 293 5.67 -14.05 -14.19
CA MET A 293 4.67 -14.15 -13.12
C MET A 293 5.24 -14.69 -11.81
N GLN A 294 6.24 -15.57 -11.86
CA GLN A 294 6.87 -16.11 -10.66
C GLN A 294 7.98 -15.20 -10.12
N THR A 295 8.68 -14.45 -10.98
CA THR A 295 9.84 -13.65 -10.57
C THR A 295 9.53 -12.16 -10.43
N VAL A 296 9.11 -11.51 -11.52
CA VAL A 296 8.93 -10.05 -11.60
C VAL A 296 7.71 -9.61 -10.82
N TYR A 297 6.61 -10.37 -10.90
CA TYR A 297 5.40 -10.03 -10.12
C TYR A 297 5.66 -10.09 -8.61
N LEU A 298 6.45 -11.07 -8.15
CA LEU A 298 6.88 -11.18 -6.75
C LEU A 298 8.05 -10.24 -6.38
N ARG A 299 8.54 -9.44 -7.33
CA ARG A 299 9.66 -8.50 -7.17
C ARG A 299 10.97 -9.18 -6.74
N GLU A 300 11.14 -10.45 -7.10
CA GLU A 300 12.40 -11.16 -6.82
C GLU A 300 13.57 -10.59 -7.63
N ILE A 301 13.26 -10.08 -8.83
CA ILE A 301 14.20 -9.50 -9.78
C ILE A 301 13.70 -8.08 -10.11
N SER A 302 14.60 -7.10 -10.09
CA SER A 302 14.27 -5.72 -10.44
C SER A 302 13.96 -5.58 -11.94
N SER A 303 13.13 -4.60 -12.31
CA SER A 303 12.78 -4.33 -13.73
C SER A 303 14.03 -4.08 -14.59
N SER A 304 15.02 -3.35 -14.07
CA SER A 304 16.27 -3.07 -14.78
C SER A 304 17.15 -4.31 -14.98
N GLN A 305 17.13 -5.25 -14.04
CA GLN A 305 17.81 -6.53 -14.19
C GLN A 305 17.08 -7.39 -15.22
N TRP A 306 15.75 -7.38 -15.20
CA TRP A 306 14.93 -8.13 -16.16
C TRP A 306 15.10 -7.64 -17.59
N GLU A 307 15.19 -6.32 -17.82
CA GLU A 307 15.48 -5.77 -19.14
C GLU A 307 16.87 -6.17 -19.67
N LYS A 308 17.89 -6.22 -18.79
CA LYS A 308 19.23 -6.68 -19.18
C LYS A 308 19.22 -8.14 -19.60
N ILE A 309 18.51 -9.00 -18.87
CA ILE A 309 18.33 -10.42 -19.22
C ILE A 309 17.75 -10.56 -20.63
N GLN A 310 16.75 -9.75 -20.97
CA GLN A 310 16.14 -9.78 -22.31
C GLN A 310 17.10 -9.31 -23.40
N LYS A 311 17.96 -8.32 -23.11
CA LYS A 311 18.93 -7.78 -24.08
C LYS A 311 20.12 -8.71 -24.31
N ASP A 312 20.58 -9.36 -23.25
CA ASP A 312 21.76 -10.25 -23.28
C ASP A 312 21.39 -11.70 -23.67
N ASP A 313 20.13 -11.95 -24.06
CA ASP A 313 19.52 -13.27 -24.33
C ASP A 313 19.90 -14.35 -23.29
N THR A 314 20.12 -13.92 -22.05
CA THR A 314 20.53 -14.78 -20.95
C THR A 314 19.28 -15.40 -20.34
N ASP A 315 19.32 -16.68 -19.99
CA ASP A 315 18.16 -17.32 -19.38
C ASP A 315 17.81 -16.67 -18.02
N PRO A 316 16.56 -16.19 -17.82
CA PRO A 316 16.17 -15.49 -16.58
C PRO A 316 16.22 -16.36 -15.31
N GLY A 317 16.59 -17.64 -15.42
CA GLY A 317 16.65 -18.60 -14.31
C GLY A 317 18.02 -18.69 -13.66
N GLN A 318 19.05 -18.07 -14.25
CA GLN A 318 20.41 -18.08 -13.72
C GLN A 318 20.62 -17.02 -12.64
N LEU A 319 19.82 -15.94 -12.65
CA LEU A 319 19.87 -14.91 -11.62
C LEU A 319 19.11 -15.38 -10.38
N LYS A 320 19.85 -15.55 -9.29
CA LYS A 320 19.26 -15.76 -7.96
C LYS A 320 18.56 -14.48 -7.54
N GLY A 321 17.23 -14.51 -7.50
CA GLY A 321 16.42 -13.43 -6.95
C GLY A 321 16.68 -13.22 -5.45
N LEU A 322 16.13 -12.14 -4.89
CA LEU A 322 16.26 -11.79 -3.47
C LEU A 322 15.94 -12.97 -2.51
N SER A 323 14.97 -13.81 -2.86
CA SER A 323 14.56 -14.97 -2.04
C SER A 323 15.57 -16.13 -2.04
N ALA A 324 16.52 -16.17 -2.98
CA ALA A 324 17.50 -17.25 -3.09
C ALA A 324 18.79 -16.99 -2.28
N TYR A 325 18.92 -15.81 -1.66
CA TYR A 325 20.05 -15.45 -0.77
C TYR A 325 19.84 -15.93 0.67
N THR A 326 19.34 -17.15 0.87
CA THR A 326 19.19 -17.75 2.21
C THR A 326 20.52 -18.26 2.80
N HIS A 327 21.68 -17.90 2.22
CA HIS A 327 22.98 -18.34 2.71
C HIS A 327 23.65 -17.23 3.52
N VAL A 328 23.41 -17.20 4.83
CA VAL A 328 24.08 -16.30 5.76
C VAL A 328 25.28 -17.01 6.36
N GLU A 329 26.47 -16.44 6.22
CA GLU A 329 27.67 -16.96 6.88
C GLU A 329 27.65 -16.55 8.36
N LEU A 330 27.45 -17.54 9.23
CA LEU A 330 27.45 -17.36 10.69
C LEU A 330 28.69 -17.99 11.33
N PRO A 331 29.18 -17.47 12.47
CA PRO A 331 30.22 -18.13 13.24
C PRO A 331 29.83 -19.55 13.67
N TYR A 332 30.82 -20.44 13.87
CA TYR A 332 30.59 -21.85 14.20
C TYR A 332 29.63 -22.05 15.39
N TYR A 333 29.90 -21.40 16.53
CA TYR A 333 29.03 -21.51 17.70
C TYR A 333 27.64 -20.91 17.47
N SER A 334 27.54 -19.82 16.71
CA SER A 334 26.26 -19.20 16.35
C SER A 334 25.40 -20.12 15.48
N LYS A 335 26.02 -20.91 14.58
CA LYS A 335 25.32 -21.96 13.81
C LYS A 335 24.72 -23.03 14.74
N PHE A 336 25.49 -23.53 15.70
CA PHE A 336 25.01 -24.54 16.67
C PHE A 336 23.96 -23.98 17.63
N ILE A 337 24.10 -22.74 18.10
CA ILE A 337 23.09 -22.05 18.92
C ILE A 337 21.77 -21.97 18.15
N LEU A 338 21.83 -21.59 16.87
CA LEU A 338 20.64 -21.45 16.05
C LEU A 338 19.97 -22.82 15.75
N ILE A 339 20.76 -23.87 15.50
CA ILE A 339 20.26 -25.24 15.38
C ILE A 339 19.60 -25.72 16.68
N ALA A 340 20.24 -25.49 17.83
CA ALA A 340 19.71 -25.85 19.14
C ALA A 340 18.39 -25.11 19.44
N ALA A 341 18.33 -23.82 19.11
CA ALA A 341 17.13 -23.00 19.24
C ALA A 341 15.98 -23.50 18.36
N TYR A 342 16.28 -23.92 17.13
CA TYR A 342 15.28 -24.53 16.24
C TYR A 342 14.73 -25.82 16.85
N LEU A 343 15.60 -26.72 17.32
CA LEU A 343 15.19 -27.95 17.99
C LEU A 343 14.36 -27.67 19.25
N ALA A 344 14.76 -26.69 20.07
CA ALA A 344 14.01 -26.29 21.25
C ALA A 344 12.61 -25.77 20.90
N SER A 345 12.45 -25.06 19.79
CA SER A 345 11.19 -24.42 19.41
C SER A 345 10.19 -25.37 18.74
N TYR A 346 10.68 -26.31 17.92
CA TYR A 346 9.81 -27.24 17.18
C TYR A 346 9.58 -28.58 17.90
N ASN A 347 10.50 -29.01 18.78
CA ASN A 347 10.28 -30.22 19.56
C ASN A 347 9.58 -29.93 20.90
N PRO A 348 8.62 -30.76 21.32
CA PRO A 348 8.02 -30.63 22.64
C PRO A 348 9.04 -30.99 23.74
N ALA A 349 9.05 -30.23 24.84
CA ALA A 349 9.99 -30.42 25.96
C ALA A 349 9.99 -31.84 26.58
N ARG A 350 8.89 -32.58 26.43
CA ARG A 350 8.78 -33.99 26.89
C ARG A 350 9.71 -34.93 26.13
N THR A 351 10.10 -34.58 24.90
CA THR A 351 10.92 -35.42 24.02
C THR A 351 12.41 -35.19 24.17
N ASP A 352 12.83 -34.11 24.83
CA ASP A 352 14.25 -33.74 24.98
C ASP A 352 15.08 -34.86 25.61
N LYS A 353 14.53 -35.54 26.63
CA LYS A 353 15.20 -36.68 27.29
C LYS A 353 15.50 -37.84 26.35
N ARG A 354 14.66 -38.05 25.32
CA ARG A 354 14.83 -39.11 24.33
C ARG A 354 15.91 -38.75 23.30
N PHE A 355 15.98 -37.48 22.91
CA PHE A 355 16.85 -37.02 21.83
C PHE A 355 18.25 -36.61 22.28
N PHE A 356 18.39 -35.99 23.45
CA PHE A 356 19.63 -35.31 23.84
C PHE A 356 20.38 -36.02 24.98
N LEU A 357 19.74 -36.91 25.73
CA LEU A 357 20.41 -37.61 26.82
C LEU A 357 21.11 -38.88 26.31
N LYS A 358 22.45 -38.91 26.25
CA LYS A 358 23.26 -40.06 25.76
C LYS A 358 23.07 -41.37 26.54
N HIS A 359 22.67 -41.28 27.82
CA HIS A 359 22.33 -42.42 28.69
C HIS A 359 20.89 -42.33 29.17
N HIS A 360 19.95 -42.32 28.23
CA HIS A 360 18.57 -42.62 28.57
C HIS A 360 18.52 -44.09 29.01
N GLY A 361 18.36 -44.33 30.31
CA GLY A 361 18.02 -45.67 30.81
C GLY A 361 16.80 -46.23 30.09
N LYS A 362 16.49 -47.52 30.26
CA LYS A 362 15.30 -48.16 29.64
C LYS A 362 14.04 -47.39 30.02
N ILE A 363 13.60 -46.46 29.16
CA ILE A 363 12.32 -45.78 29.31
C ILE A 363 11.29 -46.89 29.15
N LYS A 364 10.56 -47.21 30.23
CA LYS A 364 9.44 -48.14 30.18
C LYS A 364 8.55 -47.68 29.04
N LYS A 365 8.42 -48.53 28.00
CA LYS A 365 7.45 -48.37 26.91
C LYS A 365 6.03 -48.45 27.50
N THR A 366 5.63 -47.45 28.27
CA THR A 366 4.22 -47.15 28.40
C THR A 366 3.80 -46.69 27.02
N ASN A 367 2.71 -47.27 26.51
CA ASN A 367 2.20 -47.03 25.18
C ASN A 367 2.00 -45.53 24.96
N PHE A 368 3.03 -44.83 24.47
CA PHE A 368 2.89 -43.57 23.76
C PHE A 368 2.32 -43.98 22.40
N LEU A 369 1.05 -44.41 22.44
CA LEU A 369 0.16 -44.32 21.29
C LEU A 369 0.47 -42.94 20.72
N LYS A 370 0.88 -42.91 19.44
CA LYS A 370 0.82 -41.71 18.62
C LYS A 370 -0.65 -41.27 18.71
N LYS A 371 -1.00 -40.53 19.77
CA LYS A 371 -2.22 -39.74 19.80
C LYS A 371 -2.00 -38.86 18.61
N HIS A 372 -2.73 -39.13 17.54
CA HIS A 372 -2.70 -38.37 16.32
C HIS A 372 -2.91 -36.89 16.70
N GLU A 373 -1.85 -36.18 17.08
CA GLU A 373 -1.75 -34.75 16.92
C GLU A 373 -1.68 -34.63 15.39
N LYS A 374 -2.88 -34.59 14.79
CA LYS A 374 -3.09 -34.57 13.32
C LYS A 374 -2.48 -33.33 12.66
N THR A 375 -1.93 -32.42 13.46
CA THR A 375 -1.30 -31.18 13.05
C THR A 375 0.17 -31.26 13.40
N SER A 376 1.04 -31.29 12.39
CA SER A 376 2.49 -31.19 12.61
C SER A 376 2.81 -29.91 13.40
N ASN A 377 3.77 -29.99 14.32
CA ASN A 377 4.20 -28.83 15.09
C ASN A 377 4.73 -27.72 14.17
N HIS A 378 5.24 -28.10 12.99
CA HIS A 378 5.61 -27.16 11.93
C HIS A 378 4.44 -26.31 11.40
N LEU A 379 3.19 -26.77 11.46
CA LEU A 379 2.02 -25.98 11.05
C LEU A 379 1.52 -25.03 12.15
N LEU A 380 1.77 -25.35 13.43
CA LEU A 380 1.41 -24.49 14.56
C LEU A 380 2.40 -23.33 14.74
N GLY A 381 3.61 -23.47 14.21
CA GLY A 381 4.68 -22.50 14.34
C GLY A 381 5.56 -22.69 15.58
N PRO A 382 6.60 -21.85 15.74
CA PRO A 382 7.63 -22.01 16.75
C PRO A 382 7.11 -21.77 18.19
N LYS A 383 7.36 -22.73 19.09
CA LYS A 383 6.99 -22.63 20.52
C LYS A 383 8.07 -21.88 21.31
N PRO A 384 7.70 -21.05 22.29
CA PRO A 384 8.67 -20.38 23.15
C PRO A 384 9.40 -21.38 24.05
N PHE A 385 10.70 -21.18 24.27
CA PHE A 385 11.53 -22.01 25.13
C PHE A 385 12.40 -21.14 26.05
N PRO A 386 12.71 -21.59 27.28
CA PRO A 386 13.59 -20.87 28.19
C PRO A 386 15.07 -21.00 27.78
N LEU A 387 15.90 -20.03 28.19
CA LEU A 387 17.34 -20.03 27.96
C LEU A 387 18.04 -21.32 28.44
N ASP A 388 17.64 -21.85 29.60
CA ASP A 388 18.24 -23.06 30.16
C ASP A 388 18.07 -24.27 29.24
N ARG A 389 16.91 -24.38 28.58
CA ARG A 389 16.61 -25.44 27.62
C ARG A 389 17.48 -25.30 26.37
N LEU A 390 17.71 -24.08 25.91
CA LEU A 390 18.59 -23.79 24.78
C LEU A 390 20.02 -24.25 25.08
N LEU A 391 20.57 -23.83 26.23
CA LEU A 391 21.93 -24.17 26.63
C LEU A 391 22.09 -25.68 26.85
N ALA A 392 21.10 -26.35 27.44
CA ALA A 392 21.12 -27.80 27.61
C ALA A 392 21.17 -28.56 26.27
N ILE A 393 20.38 -28.13 25.28
CA ILE A 393 20.40 -28.73 23.94
C ILE A 393 21.73 -28.40 23.25
N LEU A 394 22.22 -27.15 23.35
CA LEU A 394 23.50 -26.73 22.78
C LEU A 394 24.67 -27.60 23.27
N TYR A 395 24.79 -27.78 24.59
CA TYR A 395 25.84 -28.61 25.17
C TYR A 395 25.69 -30.10 24.87
N SER A 396 24.48 -30.55 24.52
CA SER A 396 24.26 -31.92 24.08
C SER A 396 24.68 -32.17 22.63
N ILE A 397 24.48 -31.20 21.74
CA ILE A 397 24.72 -31.35 20.29
C ILE A 397 26.15 -31.00 19.87
N VAL A 398 26.85 -30.20 20.67
CA VAL A 398 28.25 -29.83 20.42
C VAL A 398 29.17 -30.90 21.01
N ASP A 399 30.04 -31.48 20.18
CA ASP A 399 30.96 -32.55 20.61
C ASP A 399 32.14 -32.04 21.46
N SER A 400 32.46 -30.75 21.39
CA SER A 400 33.50 -30.12 22.21
C SER A 400 32.97 -29.69 23.58
N ARG A 401 33.83 -29.74 24.62
CA ARG A 401 33.50 -29.18 25.93
C ARG A 401 33.49 -27.66 25.85
N VAL A 402 32.30 -27.09 25.70
CA VAL A 402 32.10 -25.65 25.65
C VAL A 402 31.88 -25.12 27.07
N ALA A 403 32.76 -24.23 27.53
CA ALA A 403 32.51 -23.46 28.76
C ALA A 403 31.47 -22.37 28.50
N ALA A 404 30.59 -22.12 29.48
CA ALA A 404 29.64 -21.01 29.47
C ALA A 404 30.38 -19.67 29.58
N THR A 405 30.91 -19.17 28.47
CA THR A 405 31.60 -17.87 28.41
C THR A 405 30.61 -16.75 28.10
N ALA A 406 30.92 -15.52 28.53
CA ALA A 406 30.15 -14.32 28.19
C ALA A 406 29.93 -14.16 26.67
N ASN A 407 30.85 -14.69 25.86
CA ASN A 407 30.77 -14.68 24.40
C ASN A 407 29.58 -15.47 23.85
N ILE A 408 29.15 -16.56 24.51
CA ILE A 408 27.99 -17.35 24.08
C ILE A 408 26.70 -16.56 24.32
N PHE A 409 26.58 -15.92 25.48
CA PHE A 409 25.44 -15.05 25.77
C PHE A 409 25.40 -13.84 24.83
N SER A 410 26.56 -13.22 24.56
CA SER A 410 26.68 -12.15 23.57
C SER A 410 26.27 -12.61 22.16
N GLN A 411 26.62 -13.83 21.75
CA GLN A 411 26.16 -14.41 20.48
C GLN A 411 24.65 -14.68 20.46
N ILE A 412 24.05 -15.14 21.55
CA ILE A 412 22.59 -15.34 21.65
C ILE A 412 21.89 -13.98 21.49
N THR A 413 22.33 -12.95 22.20
CA THR A 413 21.78 -11.59 22.06
C THR A 413 21.98 -11.06 20.63
N SER A 414 23.15 -11.28 20.03
CA SER A 414 23.42 -10.90 18.63
C SER A 414 22.46 -11.58 17.65
N LEU A 415 22.15 -12.87 17.86
CA LEU A 415 21.17 -13.59 17.03
C LEU A 415 19.73 -13.05 17.20
N VAL A 416 19.40 -12.49 18.36
CA VAL A 416 18.13 -11.78 18.59
C VAL A 416 18.13 -10.44 17.84
N THR A 417 19.21 -9.67 17.92
CA THR A 417 19.36 -8.41 17.17
C THR A 417 19.29 -8.64 15.66
N LEU A 418 19.81 -9.76 15.16
CA LEU A 418 19.73 -10.17 13.75
C LEU A 418 18.35 -10.74 13.35
N GLN A 419 17.37 -10.75 14.25
CA GLN A 419 16.02 -11.30 14.05
C GLN A 419 15.98 -12.79 13.65
N LEU A 420 17.06 -13.55 13.88
CA LEU A 420 17.10 -15.01 13.72
C LEU A 420 16.49 -15.73 14.93
N LEU A 421 16.51 -15.05 16.08
CA LEU A 421 15.75 -15.38 17.28
C LEU A 421 14.90 -14.17 17.68
N THR A 422 13.81 -14.43 18.41
CA THR A 422 12.97 -13.36 18.97
C THR A 422 12.75 -13.64 20.44
N LEU A 423 12.95 -12.62 21.27
CA LEU A 423 12.60 -12.67 22.69
C LEU A 423 11.08 -12.49 22.83
N VAL A 424 10.44 -13.34 23.63
CA VAL A 424 9.02 -13.29 23.91
C VAL A 424 8.82 -12.85 25.36
N GLY A 425 8.50 -11.57 25.54
CA GLY A 425 8.37 -10.92 26.84
C GLY A 425 8.71 -9.44 26.73
N HIS A 426 8.73 -8.74 27.87
CA HIS A 426 9.32 -7.40 27.94
C HIS A 426 10.85 -7.51 27.99
N ASP A 427 11.55 -6.59 27.32
CA ASP A 427 13.01 -6.58 27.18
C ASP A 427 13.76 -6.43 28.53
N ASP A 428 13.06 -5.99 29.58
CA ASP A 428 13.66 -5.60 30.88
C ASP A 428 13.77 -6.74 31.91
N GLN A 429 13.34 -7.97 31.57
CA GLN A 429 13.45 -9.12 32.47
C GLN A 429 14.73 -9.93 32.18
N LEU A 430 15.77 -9.68 32.98
CA LEU A 430 16.97 -10.54 33.04
C LEU A 430 16.64 -11.96 33.55
N ASP A 431 15.52 -12.12 34.26
CA ASP A 431 15.11 -13.39 34.84
C ASP A 431 14.24 -14.20 33.88
N GLY A 432 14.74 -15.37 33.48
CA GLY A 432 14.01 -16.36 32.67
C GLY A 432 13.58 -15.92 31.26
N PRO A 433 14.46 -15.36 30.41
CA PRO A 433 14.10 -14.96 29.05
C PRO A 433 13.60 -16.17 28.24
N LYS A 434 12.47 -15.97 27.56
CA LYS A 434 11.88 -16.96 26.65
C LYS A 434 12.18 -16.58 25.21
N TYR A 435 12.82 -17.46 24.47
CA TYR A 435 13.16 -17.24 23.08
C TYR A 435 12.24 -18.03 22.15
N LYS A 436 12.08 -17.54 20.92
CA LYS A 436 11.47 -18.23 19.79
C LYS A 436 12.43 -18.20 18.60
N CYS A 437 12.39 -19.26 17.81
CA CYS A 437 13.19 -19.39 16.60
C CYS A 437 12.34 -18.99 15.38
N THR A 438 12.80 -18.00 14.59
CA THR A 438 12.05 -17.44 13.45
C THR A 438 12.45 -18.04 12.11
N VAL A 439 13.52 -18.83 12.06
CA VAL A 439 14.06 -19.36 10.82
C VAL A 439 13.28 -20.56 10.29
N SER A 440 13.29 -20.71 8.96
CA SER A 440 12.64 -21.82 8.26
C SER A 440 13.43 -23.12 8.35
N LEU A 441 12.76 -24.24 8.03
CA LEU A 441 13.40 -25.56 7.96
C LEU A 441 14.52 -25.61 6.92
N ASP A 442 14.31 -25.00 5.75
CA ASP A 442 15.29 -25.01 4.67
C ASP A 442 16.56 -24.24 5.04
N PHE A 443 16.41 -23.10 5.73
CA PHE A 443 17.53 -22.32 6.23
C PHE A 443 18.36 -23.10 7.26
N ILE A 444 17.70 -23.71 8.26
CA ILE A 444 18.39 -24.53 9.26
C ILE A 444 19.03 -25.77 8.63
N ARG A 445 18.39 -26.39 7.64
CA ARG A 445 18.96 -27.53 6.92
C ARG A 445 20.22 -27.14 6.15
N ALA A 446 20.23 -25.95 5.54
CA ALA A 446 21.42 -25.42 4.89
C ALA A 446 22.55 -25.21 5.90
N ILE A 447 22.26 -24.58 7.06
CA ILE A 447 23.26 -24.38 8.13
C ILE A 447 23.78 -25.71 8.67
N ALA A 448 22.88 -26.65 8.96
CA ALA A 448 23.22 -27.96 9.50
C ALA A 448 24.14 -28.75 8.55
N ARG A 449 23.91 -28.66 7.23
CA ARG A 449 24.84 -29.21 6.22
C ARG A 449 26.24 -28.59 6.31
N THR A 450 26.37 -27.28 6.53
CA THR A 450 27.70 -26.65 6.64
C THR A 450 28.51 -27.10 7.85
N VAL A 451 27.85 -27.60 8.90
CA VAL A 451 28.49 -28.12 10.11
C VAL A 451 28.43 -29.65 10.21
N ASN A 452 28.04 -30.33 9.12
CA ASN A 452 27.86 -31.79 9.05
C ASN A 452 26.94 -32.37 10.16
N PHE A 453 25.90 -31.61 10.55
CA PHE A 453 24.91 -32.04 11.53
C PHE A 453 23.62 -32.52 10.85
N ASP A 454 23.13 -33.70 11.23
CA ASP A 454 21.90 -34.27 10.66
C ASP A 454 20.67 -33.85 11.48
N ILE A 455 20.11 -32.69 11.15
CA ILE A 455 18.98 -32.10 11.88
C ILE A 455 17.70 -32.95 11.84
N ILE A 456 17.44 -33.66 10.74
CA ILE A 456 16.16 -34.34 10.50
C ILE A 456 15.96 -35.47 11.51
N LYS A 457 17.04 -36.14 11.92
CA LYS A 457 17.01 -37.19 12.96
C LYS A 457 16.54 -36.70 14.33
N TYR A 458 16.71 -35.41 14.60
CA TYR A 458 16.38 -34.82 15.90
C TYR A 458 15.01 -34.15 15.91
N LEU A 459 14.28 -34.10 14.79
CA LEU A 459 12.94 -33.50 14.73
C LEU A 459 11.84 -34.53 15.00
N TYR A 460 10.94 -34.20 15.93
CA TYR A 460 9.87 -35.09 16.37
C TYR A 460 8.90 -35.48 15.24
N ASP A 461 8.57 -34.54 14.34
CA ASP A 461 7.56 -34.70 13.30
C ASP A 461 7.99 -35.66 12.16
N PHE A 462 9.30 -35.92 12.01
CA PHE A 462 9.86 -36.76 10.94
C PHE A 462 10.20 -38.20 11.39
N LEU A 463 9.66 -38.63 12.55
CA LEU A 463 9.81 -39.97 13.17
C LEU A 463 8.44 -40.66 13.37
#